data_AF-A0A1V5QZ01-F1
#
_entry.id   AF-A0A1V5QZ01-F1
#
_cell.length_a   1.000
_cell.length_b   1.000
_cell.length_c   1.000
_cell.angle_alpha   90.00
_cell.angle_beta   90.00
_cell.angle_gamma   90.00
#
_symmetry.space_group_name_H-M   'P 1'
#
loop_
_entity.id
_entity.type
_entity.pdbx_description
1 polymer ?
#
loop_
_entity_poly.entity_id
_entity_poly.type
_entity_poly.pdbx_seq_one_letter_code
_entity_poly.pdbx_strand_id
1 'polypeptide(L)'
;MSRSLFWATFVTVFLAELGDKTQLAAMTATAKSGALWTVFAAASAALICATALGVMVGGALFRYVPEQTIKYLAGAGFIAVGLWVLIKG
;
A
#
# COMPACT_ATOMS: atom_id res chain seq x y z
N MET A 1 -21.98 -7.76 -4.88
CA MET A 1 -20.55 -8.15 -4.84
C MET A 1 -20.48 -9.62 -4.47
N SER A 2 -19.94 -10.49 -5.32
CA SER A 2 -19.89 -11.94 -5.06
C SER A 2 -19.04 -12.24 -3.82
N ARG A 3 -19.53 -13.04 -2.87
CA ARG A 3 -18.78 -13.44 -1.67
C ARG A 3 -17.44 -14.11 -1.99
N SER A 4 -17.33 -14.70 -3.18
CA SER A 4 -16.08 -15.25 -3.72
C SER A 4 -15.03 -14.16 -4.00
N LEU A 5 -15.44 -13.01 -4.54
CA LEU A 5 -14.52 -11.92 -4.89
C LEU A 5 -13.88 -11.31 -3.64
N PHE A 6 -14.66 -11.14 -2.57
CA PHE A 6 -14.15 -10.61 -1.30
C PHE A 6 -13.02 -11.48 -0.73
N TRP A 7 -13.26 -12.80 -0.62
CA TRP A 7 -12.26 -13.72 -0.09
C TRP A 7 -11.04 -13.84 -1.00
N ALA A 8 -11.24 -13.87 -2.32
CA ALA A 8 -10.12 -13.90 -3.26
C ALA A 8 -9.22 -12.66 -3.11
N THR A 9 -9.80 -11.46 -3.13
CA THR A 9 -9.04 -10.22 -2.97
C THR A 9 -8.39 -10.14 -1.58
N PHE A 10 -9.10 -10.50 -0.51
CA PHE A 10 -8.56 -10.50 0.84
C PHE A 10 -7.35 -11.43 0.95
N VAL A 11 -7.46 -12.69 0.52
CA VAL A 11 -6.37 -13.67 0.63
C VAL A 11 -5.18 -13.25 -0.23
N THR A 12 -5.40 -12.83 -1.48
CA THR A 12 -4.31 -12.39 -2.36
C THR A 12 -3.56 -11.19 -1.78
N VAL A 13 -4.28 -10.15 -1.31
CA VAL A 13 -3.65 -8.96 -0.72
C VAL A 13 -2.98 -9.31 0.61
N PHE A 14 -3.63 -10.12 1.45
CA PHE A 14 -3.07 -10.53 2.74
C PHE A 14 -1.75 -11.30 2.57
N LEU A 15 -1.68 -12.24 1.62
CA LEU A 15 -0.44 -12.96 1.32
C LEU A 15 0.63 -12.05 0.71
N ALA A 16 0.25 -11.09 -0.14
CA ALA A 16 1.19 -10.16 -0.75
C ALA A 16 1.82 -9.19 0.26
N GLU A 17 1.06 -8.80 1.28
CA GLU A 17 1.48 -7.84 2.32
C GLU A 17 2.10 -8.52 3.57
N LEU A 18 2.00 -9.85 3.68
CA LEU A 18 2.51 -10.61 4.83
C LEU A 18 4.04 -10.57 4.89
N GLY A 19 4.57 -10.02 5.99
CA GLY A 19 6.01 -9.91 6.23
C GLY A 19 6.67 -8.68 5.59
N ASP A 20 5.89 -7.71 5.11
CA ASP A 20 6.45 -6.47 4.59
C ASP A 20 7.21 -5.67 5.66
N LYS A 21 8.14 -4.82 5.21
CA LYS A 21 8.97 -3.93 6.04
C LYS A 21 8.14 -3.08 7.00
N THR A 22 6.93 -2.68 6.60
CA THR A 22 6.01 -1.93 7.47
C THR A 22 5.55 -2.75 8.67
N GLN A 23 5.33 -4.06 8.52
CA GLN A 23 4.95 -4.96 9.61
C GLN A 23 6.12 -5.16 10.59
N LEU A 24 7.34 -5.35 10.08
CA LEU A 24 8.54 -5.42 10.93
C LEU A 24 8.79 -4.10 11.69
N ALA A 25 8.55 -2.96 11.05
CA ALA A 25 8.63 -1.65 11.70
C ALA A 25 7.58 -1.52 12.83
N ALA A 26 6.33 -1.95 12.60
CA ALA A 26 5.29 -1.93 13.62
C ALA A 26 5.61 -2.88 14.79
N MET A 27 6.13 -4.08 14.51
CA MET A 27 6.55 -5.04 15.53
C MET A 27 7.70 -4.50 16.38
N THR A 28 8.73 -3.92 15.76
CA THR A 28 9.86 -3.33 16.48
C THR A 28 9.48 -2.09 17.29
N ALA A 29 8.59 -1.23 16.75
CA ALA A 29 8.04 -0.09 17.48
C ALA A 29 7.22 -0.53 18.70
N THR A 30 6.43 -1.60 18.55
CA THR A 30 5.68 -2.22 19.66
C THR A 30 6.63 -2.81 20.71
N ALA A 31 7.67 -3.54 20.27
CA ALA A 31 8.65 -4.12 21.17
C ALA A 31 9.44 -3.07 21.98
N LYS A 32 9.71 -1.89 21.41
CA LYS A 32 10.39 -0.79 22.11
C LYS A 32 9.49 0.00 23.06
N SER A 33 8.23 0.23 22.69
CA SER A 33 7.30 1.07 23.47
C SER A 33 6.48 0.31 24.49
N GLY A 34 6.33 -1.01 24.34
CA GLY A 34 5.42 -1.83 25.14
C GLY A 34 3.93 -1.54 24.90
N ALA A 35 3.61 -0.63 23.99
CA ALA A 35 2.27 -0.07 23.83
C ALA A 35 1.59 -0.59 22.55
N LEU A 36 1.18 -1.86 22.59
CA LEU A 36 0.56 -2.57 21.46
C LEU A 36 -0.60 -1.80 20.82
N TRP A 37 -1.55 -1.35 21.64
CA TRP A 37 -2.77 -0.68 21.15
C TRP A 37 -2.49 0.68 20.51
N THR A 38 -1.52 1.44 21.04
CA THR A 38 -1.18 2.75 20.47
C THR A 38 -0.43 2.62 19.16
N VAL A 39 0.50 1.66 19.05
CA VAL A 39 1.22 1.40 17.79
C VAL A 39 0.24 0.87 16.74
N PHE A 40 -0.67 -0.03 17.11
CA PHE A 40 -1.71 -0.52 16.22
C PHE A 40 -2.63 0.60 15.72
N ALA A 41 -3.13 1.45 16.62
CA ALA A 41 -3.99 2.57 16.26
C ALA A 41 -3.25 3.58 15.37
N ALA A 42 -2.00 3.91 15.68
CA ALA A 42 -1.19 4.83 14.89
C ALA A 42 -0.90 4.28 13.48
N ALA A 43 -0.50 3.00 13.37
CA ALA A 43 -0.25 2.35 12.08
C ALA A 43 -1.53 2.26 11.23
N SER A 44 -2.66 1.89 11.87
CA SER A 44 -3.97 1.84 11.21
C SER A 44 -4.42 3.22 10.72
N ALA A 45 -4.28 4.25 11.56
CA ALA A 45 -4.60 5.62 11.19
C ALA A 45 -3.71 6.12 10.04
N ALA A 46 -2.40 5.83 10.09
CA ALA A 46 -1.47 6.17 9.03
C ALA A 46 -1.87 5.52 7.69
N LEU A 47 -2.23 4.23 7.71
CA LEU A 47 -2.68 3.50 6.51
C LEU A 47 -3.98 4.09 5.94
N ILE A 48 -4.96 4.37 6.80
CA ILE A 48 -6.24 4.97 6.39
C ILE A 48 -5.99 6.36 5.78
N CYS A 49 -5.19 7.20 6.44
CA CYS A 49 -4.86 8.53 5.95
C CYS A 49 -4.11 8.48 4.61
N ALA A 50 -3.10 7.64 4.48
CA ALA A 50 -2.34 7.48 3.24
C ALA A 50 -3.24 7.00 2.09
N THR A 51 -4.12 6.02 2.37
CA THR A 51 -5.08 5.51 1.39
C THR A 51 -6.11 6.57 1.00
N ALA A 52 -6.66 7.30 1.98
CA ALA A 52 -7.63 8.36 1.73
C ALA A 52 -7.04 9.47 0.87
N LEU A 53 -5.82 9.93 1.18
CA LEU A 53 -5.10 10.91 0.36
C LEU A 53 -4.83 10.37 -1.05
N GLY A 54 -4.40 9.12 -1.18
CA GLY A 54 -4.16 8.47 -2.47
C GLY A 54 -5.42 8.41 -3.33
N VAL A 55 -6.57 8.05 -2.74
CA VAL A 55 -7.85 7.99 -3.45
C VAL A 55 -8.37 9.39 -3.81
N MET A 56 -8.23 10.37 -2.90
CA MET A 56 -8.64 11.75 -3.18
C MET A 56 -7.85 12.35 -4.33
N VAL A 57 -6.52 12.23 -4.28
CA VAL A 57 -5.63 12.75 -5.33
C VAL A 57 -5.82 11.97 -6.63
N GLY A 58 -5.81 10.63 -6.57
CA GLY A 58 -6.01 9.77 -7.73
C GLY A 58 -7.36 10.03 -8.41
N GLY A 59 -8.44 10.09 -7.64
CA GLY A 59 -9.78 10.40 -8.13
C GLY A 59 -9.89 11.79 -8.77
N ALA A 60 -9.21 12.80 -8.21
CA ALA A 60 -9.12 14.11 -8.84
C ALA A 60 -8.32 14.05 -10.15
N LEU A 61 -7.21 13.33 -10.19
CA LEU A 61 -6.36 13.16 -11.37
C LEU A 61 -7.12 12.51 -12.54
N PHE A 62 -7.92 11.48 -12.28
CA PHE A 62 -8.72 10.78 -13.29
C PHE A 62 -9.76 11.69 -13.98
N ARG A 63 -10.11 12.86 -13.40
CA ARG A 63 -11.00 13.84 -14.05
C ARG A 63 -10.29 14.66 -15.12
N TYR A 64 -8.96 14.77 -15.06
CA TYR A 64 -8.15 15.61 -15.96
C TYR A 64 -7.26 14.79 -16.89
N VAL A 65 -6.93 13.55 -16.53
CA VAL A 65 -6.00 12.70 -17.26
C VAL A 65 -6.70 11.39 -17.65
N PRO A 66 -6.64 10.97 -18.93
CA PRO A 66 -7.23 9.72 -19.36
C PRO A 66 -6.58 8.52 -18.64
N GLU A 67 -7.42 7.54 -18.27
CA GLU A 67 -7.04 6.36 -17.50
C GLU A 67 -5.87 5.58 -18.13
N GLN A 68 -5.81 5.52 -19.46
CA GLN A 68 -4.75 4.85 -20.19
C GLN A 68 -3.38 5.47 -19.90
N THR A 69 -3.27 6.80 -19.89
CA THR A 69 -2.02 7.50 -19.59
C THR A 69 -1.55 7.22 -18.17
N ILE A 70 -2.47 7.20 -17.19
CA ILE A 70 -2.15 6.89 -15.80
C ILE A 70 -1.62 5.45 -15.68
N LYS A 71 -2.23 4.49 -16.38
CA LYS A 71 -1.76 3.08 -16.40
C LYS A 71 -0.36 2.94 -16.99
N TYR A 72 -0.08 3.58 -18.13
CA TYR A 72 1.25 3.56 -18.74
C TYR A 72 2.30 4.21 -17.85
N LEU A 73 1.97 5.35 -17.22
CA LEU A 73 2.88 6.06 -16.32
C LEU A 73 3.20 5.22 -15.08
N ALA A 74 2.19 4.59 -14.48
CA ALA A 74 2.36 3.70 -13.34
C ALA A 74 3.22 2.48 -13.69
N GLY A 75 2.94 1.83 -14.83
CA GLY A 75 3.72 0.68 -15.31
C GLY A 75 5.18 1.04 -15.59
N ALA A 76 5.44 2.15 -16.28
CA ALA A 76 6.79 2.64 -16.53
C ALA A 76 7.53 2.97 -15.23
N GLY A 77 6.85 3.59 -14.26
CA GLY A 77 7.38 3.86 -12.93
C GLY A 77 7.78 2.58 -12.19
N PHE A 78 6.92 1.55 -12.22
CA PHE A 78 7.22 0.25 -11.62
C PHE A 78 8.44 -0.42 -12.26
N ILE A 79 8.56 -0.38 -13.60
CA ILE A 79 9.73 -0.92 -14.31
C ILE A 79 10.99 -0.14 -13.93
N ALA A 80 10.93 1.19 -13.88
CA ALA A 80 12.05 2.04 -13.51
C ALA A 80 12.54 1.76 -12.08
N VAL A 81 11.61 1.65 -11.12
CA VAL A 81 11.94 1.29 -9.73
C VAL A 81 12.50 -0.14 -9.67
N GLY A 82 11.90 -1.09 -10.39
CA GLY A 82 12.39 -2.46 -10.46
C GLY A 82 13.82 -2.56 -10.99
N LEU A 83 14.12 -1.86 -12.09
CA LEU A 83 15.48 -1.76 -12.63
C LEU A 83 16.45 -1.09 -11.65
N TRP A 84 16.01 -0.03 -10.98
CA TRP A 84 16.84 0.66 -10.01
C TRP A 84 17.19 -0.23 -8.82
N VAL A 85 16.22 -0.96 -8.28
CA VAL A 85 16.44 -1.96 -7.23
C VAL A 85 17.34 -3.09 -7.72
N LEU A 86 17.21 -3.54 -8.97
CA LEU A 86 18.05 -4.61 -9.51
C LEU A 86 19.52 -4.18 -9.72
N ILE A 87 19.79 -2.90 -9.99
CA ILE A 87 21.14 -2.39 -10.24
C ILE A 87 21.83 -1.93 -8.94
N LYS A 88 21.08 -1.35 -7.99
CA LYS A 88 21.62 -0.74 -6.76
C LYS A 88 21.27 -1.47 -5.46
N GLY A 89 20.31 -2.39 -5.49
CA GLY A 89 19.98 -3.26 -4.35
C GLY A 89 20.85 -4.50 -4.36
#